data_AF-A0A0G1RAL1-F1
#
_entry.id   AF-A0A0G1RAL1-F1
#
_cell.length_a   1.000
_cell.length_b   1.000
_cell.length_c   1.000
_cell.angle_alpha   90.00
_cell.angle_beta   90.00
_cell.angle_gamma   90.00
#
_symmetry.space_group_name_H-M   'P 1'
#
loop_
_entity.id
_entity.type
_entity.pdbx_description
1 polymer ?
#
loop_
_entity_poly.entity_id
_entity_poly.type
_entity_poly.pdbx_seq_one_letter_code
_entity_poly.pdbx_strand_id
1 'polypeptide(L)'
;MEKIDGRVIYGWSKKIHRFAMWLVIGLGIPLSFTGVIMENRALGKWASSLGWGRNVAWLHGKISIEFTVVLAIMMVSGFSMWVIPKILQKKLVKEER
;
A
#
# COMPACT_ATOMS: atom_id res chain seq x y z
N MET A 1 24.03 -13.06 -20.08
CA MET A 1 23.12 -12.24 -19.24
C MET A 1 21.93 -11.84 -20.08
N GLU A 2 20.76 -12.44 -19.81
CA GLU A 2 19.52 -12.16 -20.53
C GLU A 2 19.08 -10.71 -20.24
N LYS A 3 18.90 -9.88 -21.27
CA LYS A 3 18.45 -8.50 -21.11
C LYS A 3 16.98 -8.53 -20.70
N ILE A 4 16.69 -8.38 -19.40
CA ILE A 4 15.31 -8.24 -18.92
C ILE A 4 14.67 -7.02 -19.61
N ASP A 5 13.60 -7.24 -20.38
CA ASP A 5 12.89 -6.16 -21.09
C ASP A 5 12.20 -5.24 -20.06
N GLY A 6 12.56 -3.96 -20.08
CA GLY A 6 11.96 -2.95 -19.19
C GLY A 6 10.44 -2.83 -19.35
N ARG A 7 9.88 -3.20 -20.52
CA ARG A 7 8.42 -3.25 -20.73
C ARG A 7 7.76 -4.35 -19.89
N VAL A 8 8.43 -5.49 -19.72
CA VAL A 8 7.95 -6.60 -18.88
C VAL A 8 7.94 -6.16 -17.41
N ILE A 9 9.03 -5.54 -16.94
CA ILE A 9 9.12 -5.03 -15.56
C ILE A 9 8.03 -3.98 -15.29
N TYR A 10 7.78 -3.08 -16.24
CA TYR A 10 6.72 -2.09 -16.12
C TYR A 10 5.33 -2.73 -16.05
N GLY A 11 5.05 -3.71 -16.91
CA GLY A 11 3.78 -4.45 -16.91
C GLY A 11 3.50 -5.14 -15.58
N TRP A 12 4.50 -5.84 -15.03
CA TRP A 12 4.41 -6.47 -13.71
C TRP A 12 4.24 -5.46 -12.59
N SER A 13 5.02 -4.37 -12.60
CA SER A 13 4.91 -3.28 -11.62
C SER A 13 3.49 -2.71 -11.59
N LYS A 14 2.86 -2.50 -12.75
CA LYS A 14 1.48 -2.01 -12.84
C LYS A 14 0.44 -2.99 -12.32
N LYS A 15 0.66 -4.30 -12.50
CA LYS A 15 -0.25 -5.34 -11.98
C LYS A 15 -0.15 -5.42 -10.46
N ILE A 16 1.08 -5.47 -9.93
CA ILE A 16 1.36 -5.49 -8.48
C ILE A 16 0.82 -4.23 -7.82
N HIS A 17 1.07 -3.05 -8.41
CA HIS A 17 0.60 -1.79 -7.86
C HIS A 17 -0.92 -1.73 -7.75
N ARG A 18 -1.65 -2.13 -8.81
CA ARG A 18 -3.12 -2.18 -8.76
C ARG A 18 -3.65 -3.14 -7.71
N PHE A 19 -3.02 -4.30 -7.56
CA PHE A 19 -3.39 -5.26 -6.52
C PHE A 19 -3.12 -4.70 -5.12
N ALA A 20 -1.94 -4.13 -4.89
CA ALA A 20 -1.58 -3.50 -3.62
C ALA A 20 -2.51 -2.33 -3.28
N MET A 21 -2.92 -1.52 -4.26
CA MET A 21 -3.89 -0.44 -4.07
C MET A 21 -5.24 -0.95 -3.56
N TRP A 22 -5.77 -2.04 -4.13
CA TRP A 22 -7.00 -2.66 -3.62
C TRP A 22 -6.86 -3.17 -2.20
N LEU A 23 -5.71 -3.78 -1.86
CA LEU A 23 -5.42 -4.21 -0.49
C LEU A 23 -5.30 -3.02 0.47
N VAL A 24 -4.65 -1.92 0.07
CA VAL A 24 -4.57 -0.68 0.85
C VAL A 24 -5.97 -0.13 1.11
N ILE A 25 -6.86 -0.11 0.12
CA ILE A 25 -8.25 0.33 0.31
C ILE A 25 -8.97 -0.60 1.29
N GLY A 26 -8.86 -1.91 1.09
CA GLY A 26 -9.52 -2.91 1.92
C GLY A 26 -9.07 -2.93 3.37
N LEU A 27 -7.77 -2.69 3.63
CA LEU A 27 -7.19 -2.63 4.97
C LEU A 27 -7.32 -1.22 5.58
N GLY A 28 -7.26 -0.18 4.77
CA GLY A 28 -7.29 1.21 5.21
C GLY A 28 -8.64 1.63 5.78
N ILE A 29 -9.76 1.14 5.23
CA ILE A 29 -11.10 1.39 5.75
C ILE A 29 -11.26 0.88 7.21
N PRO A 30 -11.04 -0.41 7.51
CA PRO A 30 -11.16 -0.91 8.87
C PRO A 30 -10.09 -0.35 9.81
N LEU A 31 -8.87 -0.05 9.30
CA LEU A 31 -7.84 0.62 10.09
C LEU A 31 -8.28 2.03 10.53
N SER A 32 -8.84 2.81 9.61
CA SER A 32 -9.35 4.15 9.89
C SER A 32 -10.52 4.10 10.87
N PHE A 33 -11.44 3.15 10.68
CA PHE A 33 -12.60 2.97 11.55
C PHE A 33 -12.19 2.61 12.99
N THR A 34 -11.28 1.65 13.15
CA THR A 34 -10.76 1.28 14.48
C THR A 34 -9.96 2.42 15.12
N GLY A 35 -9.22 3.22 14.35
CA GLY A 35 -8.55 4.42 14.83
C GLY A 35 -9.53 5.47 15.37
N VAL A 36 -10.61 5.74 14.63
CA VAL A 36 -11.67 6.66 15.07
C VAL A 36 -12.34 6.20 16.35
N ILE A 37 -12.60 4.89 16.50
CA ILE A 37 -13.17 4.34 17.74
C ILE A 37 -12.22 4.55 18.93
N MET A 38 -10.92 4.38 18.73
CA MET A 38 -9.93 4.55 19.79
C MET A 38 -9.73 6.01 20.19
N GLU A 39 -9.74 6.93 19.22
CA GLU A 39 -9.47 8.35 19.45
C GLU A 39 -10.70 9.11 19.96
N ASN A 40 -11.90 8.72 19.54
CA ASN A 40 -13.13 9.33 19.99
C ASN A 40 -13.51 8.86 21.39
N ARG A 41 -13.44 9.75 22.39
CA ARG A 41 -13.77 9.46 23.79
C ARG A 41 -15.15 8.84 24.00
N ALA A 42 -16.16 9.21 23.21
CA ALA A 42 -17.51 8.67 23.35
C ALA A 42 -17.60 7.22 22.85
N LEU A 43 -17.07 6.97 21.65
CA LEU A 43 -17.03 5.63 21.05
C LEU A 43 -16.08 4.69 21.80
N GLY A 44 -14.94 5.21 22.25
CA GLY A 44 -13.97 4.46 23.07
C GLY A 44 -14.54 4.07 24.43
N LYS A 45 -15.32 4.95 25.09
CA LYS A 45 -16.05 4.61 26.33
C LYS A 45 -17.12 3.56 26.07
N TRP A 46 -17.90 3.70 24.99
CA TRP A 46 -18.91 2.72 24.61
C TRP A 46 -18.29 1.34 24.32
N ALA A 47 -17.25 1.28 23.50
CA ALA A 47 -16.53 0.04 23.20
C ALA A 47 -15.88 -0.57 24.44
N SER A 48 -15.30 0.25 25.32
CA SER A 48 -14.73 -0.23 26.58
C SER A 48 -15.79 -0.74 27.55
N SER A 49 -16.97 -0.11 27.59
CA SER A 49 -18.10 -0.55 28.42
C SER A 49 -18.66 -1.90 27.99
N LEU A 50 -18.52 -2.25 26.70
CA LEU A 50 -18.85 -3.56 26.14
C LEU A 50 -17.71 -4.59 26.29
N GLY A 51 -16.58 -4.20 26.92
CA GLY A 51 -15.39 -5.04 27.04
C GLY A 51 -14.56 -5.17 25.75
N TRP A 52 -14.90 -4.43 24.70
CA TRP A 52 -14.30 -4.53 23.38
C TRP A 52 -13.08 -3.62 23.18
N GLY A 53 -12.83 -2.66 24.08
CA GLY A 53 -11.73 -1.70 23.94
C GLY A 53 -10.37 -2.35 23.67
N ARG A 54 -10.03 -3.43 24.39
CA ARG A 54 -8.78 -4.19 24.18
C ARG A 54 -8.75 -4.91 22.83
N ASN A 55 -9.89 -5.44 22.38
CA ASN A 55 -9.99 -6.14 21.10
C ASN A 55 -9.87 -5.17 19.93
N VAL A 56 -10.46 -3.97 20.05
CA VAL A 56 -10.35 -2.92 19.03
C VAL A 56 -8.91 -2.44 18.90
N ALA A 57 -8.21 -2.20 20.01
CA ALA A 57 -6.80 -1.81 19.99
C ALA A 57 -5.89 -2.91 19.40
N TRP A 58 -6.14 -4.17 19.76
CA TRP A 58 -5.40 -5.30 19.20
C TRP A 58 -5.65 -5.45 17.68
N LEU A 59 -6.90 -5.34 17.25
CA LEU A 59 -7.29 -5.41 15.85
C LEU A 59 -6.67 -4.25 15.04
N HIS A 60 -6.73 -3.03 15.57
CA HIS A 60 -6.10 -1.86 14.95
C HIS A 60 -4.59 -2.07 14.76
N GLY A 61 -3.88 -2.51 15.81
CA GLY A 61 -2.45 -2.75 15.75
C GLY A 61 -2.07 -3.83 14.73
N LYS A 62 -2.85 -4.92 14.65
CA LYS A 62 -2.62 -5.99 13.69
C LYS A 62 -2.79 -5.49 12.25
N ILE A 63 -3.96 -4.90 11.93
CA ILE A 63 -4.28 -4.35 10.61
C ILE A 63 -3.25 -3.28 10.20
N SER A 64 -2.78 -2.46 11.15
CA SER A 64 -1.79 -1.42 10.89
C SER A 64 -0.50 -1.99 10.32
N ILE A 65 0.03 -3.08 10.90
CA ILE A 65 1.27 -3.72 10.43
C ILE A 65 1.08 -4.24 9.00
N GLU A 66 -0.02 -4.96 8.75
CA GLU A 66 -0.30 -5.51 7.43
C GLU A 66 -0.51 -4.40 6.39
N PHE A 67 -1.23 -3.34 6.75
CA PHE A 67 -1.44 -2.16 5.92
C PHE A 67 -0.11 -1.48 5.55
N THR A 68 0.80 -1.29 6.52
CA THR A 68 2.10 -0.65 6.26
C THR A 68 2.94 -1.45 5.26
N VAL A 69 2.97 -2.78 5.37
CA VAL A 69 3.70 -3.64 4.44
C VAL A 69 3.13 -3.51 3.02
N VAL A 70 1.81 -3.60 2.87
CA VAL A 70 1.15 -3.46 1.57
C VAL A 70 1.37 -2.06 1.00
N LEU A 71 1.30 -1.02 1.83
CA LEU A 71 1.55 0.36 1.42
C LEU A 71 2.99 0.54 0.92
N ALA A 72 3.98 -0.04 1.58
CA ALA A 72 5.37 -0.01 1.14
C ALA A 72 5.53 -0.67 -0.24
N ILE A 73 4.90 -1.82 -0.47
CA ILE A 73 4.88 -2.50 -1.79
C ILE A 73 4.23 -1.59 -2.84
N MET A 74 3.14 -0.91 -2.49
CA MET A 74 2.45 0.04 -3.38
C MET A 74 3.37 1.22 -3.75
N MET A 75 4.10 1.78 -2.79
CA MET A 75 5.05 2.86 -3.02
C MET A 75 6.20 2.43 -3.93
N VAL A 76 6.83 1.27 -3.67
CA VAL A 76 7.94 0.75 -4.48
C VAL A 76 7.49 0.45 -5.92
N SER A 77 6.34 -0.18 -6.09
CA SER A 77 5.77 -0.47 -7.40
C SER A 77 5.37 0.81 -8.15
N GLY A 78 4.82 1.81 -7.45
CA GLY A 78 4.55 3.15 -7.99
C GLY A 78 5.81 3.87 -8.46
N PHE A 79 6.86 3.84 -7.64
CA PHE A 79 8.16 4.40 -7.99
C PHE A 79 8.77 3.70 -9.21
N SER A 80 8.67 2.38 -9.28
CA SER A 80 9.15 1.60 -10.43
C SER A 80 8.44 2.00 -11.72
N MET A 81 7.11 2.19 -11.66
CA MET A 81 6.34 2.69 -12.81
C MET A 81 6.72 4.12 -13.22
N TRP A 82 7.22 4.94 -12.30
CA TRP A 82 7.70 6.29 -12.61
C TRP A 82 9.10 6.30 -13.23
N VAL A 83 10.01 5.46 -12.72
CA VAL A 83 11.41 5.40 -13.16
C VAL A 83 11.58 4.68 -14.50
N ILE A 84 10.95 3.52 -14.68
CA ILE A 84 11.18 2.65 -15.85
C ILE A 84 10.92 3.36 -17.19
N PRO A 85 9.81 4.08 -17.39
CA PRO A 85 9.56 4.79 -18.64
C PRO A 85 10.63 5.85 -18.95
N LYS A 86 11.12 6.56 -17.91
CA LYS A 86 12.18 7.58 -18.07
C LYS A 86 13.50 6.95 -18.51
N ILE A 87 13.84 5.77 -17.99
CA ILE A 87 15.04 5.04 -18.40
C ILE A 87 14.91 4.56 -19.85
N LEU A 88 13.75 4.01 -20.22
CA LEU A 88 13.51 3.53 -21.58
C LEU A 88 13.56 4.66 -22.61
N GLN A 89 12.95 5.82 -22.32
CA GLN A 89 13.02 6.99 -23.20
C GLN A 89 14.45 7.50 -23.39
N LYS A 90 15.26 7.55 -22.32
CA LYS A 90 16.67 7.98 -22.42
C LYS A 90 17.52 7.02 -23.26
N LYS A 91 17.22 5.72 -23.26
CA LYS A 91 17.93 4.74 -24.10
C LYS A 91 17.63 4.93 -25.58
N LEU A 92 16.35 5.16 -25.92
CA LEU A 92 15.94 5.41 -27.30
C LEU A 92 16.62 6.66 -27.88
N VAL A 93 16.64 7.77 -27.13
CA VAL A 93 17.31 9.03 -27.56
C VAL A 93 18.83 8.85 -27.74
N LYS A 94 19.46 7.90 -27.04
CA LYS A 94 20.91 7.64 -27.15
C LYS A 94 21.26 6.78 -28.36
N GLU A 95 20.36 5.95 -28.88
CA GLU A 95 20.59 5.15 -30.09
C GLU A 95 20.40 5.98 -31.37
N GLU A 96 19.70 7.11 -31.31
CA GLU A 96 19.50 8.04 -32.45
C GLU A 96 20.60 9.11 -32.59
N ARG A 97 21.62 9.12 -31.72
CA ARG A 97 22.80 10.01 -31.78
C ARG A 97 24.07 9.23 -32.07
#